data_AF-J4XHI8-F1
#
_entry.id   AF-J4XHI8-F1
#
_cell.length_a   1.000
_cell.length_b   1.000
_cell.length_c   1.000
_cell.angle_alpha   90.00
_cell.angle_beta   90.00
_cell.angle_gamma   90.00
#
_symmetry.space_group_name_H-M   'P 1'
#
loop_
_entity.id
_entity.type
_entity.pdbx_description
1 polymer ?
#
loop_
_entity_poly.entity_id
_entity_poly.type
_entity_poly.pdbx_seq_one_letter_code
_entity_poly.pdbx_strand_id
1 'polypeptide(L)'
;MKKTHDKAAASADAADLLYERFEGRIRARFADPDVARDVVTLGGMTEIYCADHHPESMRVPYRGLSTDMGLYPARRIPRLCPACAAHLRYGEARRALCTREPRPSCKTCAVHCYTPEERAWQQESMAYAGPRAIFRGQARNAIRHLLQTRRS
;
A
#
# COMPACT_ATOMS: atom_id res chain seq x y z
N MET A 1 -6.53 21.37 0.89
CA MET A 1 -5.86 20.66 2.01
C MET A 1 -6.77 20.16 3.13
N LYS A 2 -7.87 20.82 3.57
CA LYS A 2 -8.69 20.30 4.71
C LYS A 2 -9.30 18.89 4.47
N LYS A 3 -9.87 18.64 3.29
CA LYS A 3 -10.51 17.34 2.95
C LYS A 3 -9.56 16.14 2.86
N THR A 4 -8.25 16.35 2.72
CA THR A 4 -7.25 15.26 2.67
C THR A 4 -6.75 14.87 4.07
N HIS A 5 -6.85 15.77 5.05
CA HIS A 5 -6.49 15.46 6.45
C HIS A 5 -7.54 14.59 7.14
N ASP A 6 -8.83 14.88 6.95
CA ASP A 6 -9.91 14.12 7.59
C ASP A 6 -9.96 12.65 7.12
N LYS A 7 -9.68 12.42 5.83
CA LYS A 7 -9.65 11.06 5.27
C LYS A 7 -8.49 10.23 5.81
N ALA A 8 -7.33 10.85 6.00
CA ALA A 8 -6.15 10.17 6.53
C ALA A 8 -6.30 9.74 8.00
N ALA A 9 -7.03 10.50 8.80
CA ALA A 9 -7.31 10.14 10.19
C ALA A 9 -8.19 8.89 10.28
N ALA A 10 -9.27 8.82 9.50
CA ALA A 10 -10.14 7.64 9.46
C ALA A 10 -9.40 6.37 8.98
N SER A 11 -8.47 6.53 8.04
CA SER A 11 -7.60 5.45 7.57
C SER A 11 -6.63 4.94 8.64
N ALA A 12 -6.09 5.85 9.45
CA ALA A 12 -5.20 5.51 10.56
C ALA A 12 -5.96 4.70 11.62
N ASP A 13 -7.12 5.19 12.06
CA ASP A 13 -7.96 4.51 13.05
C ASP A 13 -8.38 3.10 12.57
N ALA A 14 -8.80 2.99 11.31
CA ALA A 14 -9.18 1.70 10.73
C ALA A 14 -7.99 0.74 10.61
N ALA A 15 -6.78 1.25 10.33
CA ALA A 15 -5.57 0.44 10.31
C ALA A 15 -5.20 -0.02 11.72
N ASP A 16 -5.25 0.86 12.73
CA ASP A 16 -4.95 0.53 14.12
C ASP A 16 -5.83 -0.61 14.63
N LEU A 17 -7.14 -0.54 14.40
CA LEU A 17 -8.07 -1.62 14.77
C LEU A 17 -7.75 -2.97 14.10
N LEU A 18 -7.30 -2.95 12.84
CA LEU A 18 -6.91 -4.18 12.14
C LEU A 18 -5.63 -4.79 12.72
N TYR A 19 -4.65 -3.95 13.04
CA TYR A 19 -3.39 -4.42 13.63
C TYR A 19 -3.60 -4.90 15.06
N GLU A 20 -4.32 -4.15 15.91
CA GLU A 20 -4.65 -4.57 17.28
C GLU A 20 -5.31 -5.97 17.29
N ARG A 21 -6.27 -6.20 16.38
CA ARG A 21 -7.03 -7.45 16.34
C ARG A 21 -6.31 -8.61 15.66
N PHE A 22 -5.48 -8.34 14.65
CA PHE A 22 -4.97 -9.37 13.74
C PHE A 22 -3.47 -9.35 13.51
N GLU A 23 -2.68 -8.66 14.33
CA GLU A 23 -1.23 -8.52 14.13
C GLU A 23 -0.55 -9.87 13.86
N GLY A 24 -0.82 -10.90 14.68
CA GLY A 24 -0.21 -12.22 14.52
C GLY A 24 -0.50 -12.86 13.15
N ARG A 25 -1.73 -12.71 12.64
CA ARG A 25 -2.10 -13.20 11.31
C ARG A 25 -1.46 -12.36 10.20
N ILE A 26 -1.39 -11.05 10.37
CA ILE A 26 -0.74 -10.15 9.41
C ILE A 26 0.75 -10.50 9.31
N ARG A 27 1.43 -10.65 10.46
CA ARG A 27 2.83 -11.08 10.57
C ARG A 27 3.06 -12.41 9.86
N ALA A 28 2.22 -13.41 10.12
CA ALA A 28 2.33 -14.71 9.46
C ALA A 28 2.16 -14.60 7.93
N ARG A 29 1.24 -13.77 7.45
CA ARG A 29 1.03 -13.56 6.01
C ARG A 29 2.11 -12.73 5.35
N PHE A 30 2.79 -11.83 6.04
CA PHE A 30 3.94 -11.10 5.50
C PHE A 30 5.17 -12.00 5.24
N ALA A 31 5.23 -13.19 5.86
CA ALA A 31 6.25 -14.19 5.53
C ALA A 31 6.03 -14.86 4.15
N ASP A 32 4.84 -14.72 3.57
CA ASP A 32 4.54 -15.22 2.23
C ASP A 32 5.18 -14.30 1.16
N PRO A 33 6.01 -14.83 0.24
CA PRO A 33 6.72 -14.03 -0.75
C PRO A 33 5.83 -13.23 -1.70
N ASP A 34 4.63 -13.72 -2.01
CA ASP A 34 3.70 -13.04 -2.91
C ASP A 34 3.04 -11.87 -2.18
N VAL A 35 2.59 -12.10 -0.94
CA VAL A 35 2.05 -11.03 -0.08
C VAL A 35 3.10 -9.95 0.17
N ALA A 36 4.33 -10.33 0.52
CA ALA A 36 5.42 -9.40 0.75
C ALA A 36 5.70 -8.54 -0.50
N ARG A 37 5.70 -9.16 -1.69
CA ARG A 37 5.92 -8.45 -2.96
C ARG A 37 4.81 -7.45 -3.26
N ASP A 38 3.56 -7.80 -2.96
CA ASP A 38 2.43 -6.90 -3.14
C ASP A 38 2.50 -5.70 -2.20
N VAL A 39 2.87 -5.93 -0.92
CA VAL A 39 3.10 -4.89 0.09
C VAL A 39 4.21 -3.92 -0.37
N VAL A 40 5.33 -4.46 -0.85
CA VAL A 40 6.43 -3.63 -1.38
C VAL A 40 5.99 -2.84 -2.62
N THR A 41 5.20 -3.46 -3.50
CA THR A 41 4.67 -2.78 -4.70
C THR A 41 3.72 -1.65 -4.30
N LEU A 42 2.83 -1.89 -3.35
CA LEU A 42 1.93 -0.88 -2.81
C LEU A 42 2.72 0.30 -2.24
N GLY A 43 3.71 0.04 -1.38
CA GLY A 43 4.56 1.07 -0.80
C GLY A 43 5.28 1.93 -1.84
N GLY A 44 5.82 1.31 -2.89
CA GLY A 44 6.44 2.03 -4.00
C GLY A 44 5.47 2.90 -4.81
N MET A 45 4.24 2.43 -5.03
CA MET A 45 3.20 3.22 -5.71
C MET A 45 2.76 4.41 -4.85
N THR A 46 2.58 4.19 -3.55
CA THR A 46 2.27 5.24 -2.59
C THR A 46 3.37 6.30 -2.51
N GLU A 47 4.64 5.90 -2.58
CA GLU A 47 5.77 6.84 -2.61
C GLU A 47 5.74 7.75 -3.82
N ILE A 48 5.49 7.20 -5.02
CA ILE A 48 5.41 7.99 -6.26
C ILE A 48 4.29 9.03 -6.15
N TYR A 49 3.09 8.60 -5.71
CA TYR A 49 1.97 9.52 -5.54
C TYR A 49 2.31 10.61 -4.50
N CYS A 50 2.85 10.20 -3.35
CA CYS A 50 3.21 11.14 -2.28
C CYS A 50 4.27 12.15 -2.71
N ALA A 51 5.28 11.71 -3.47
CA ALA A 51 6.37 12.58 -3.91
C ALA A 51 5.91 13.69 -4.87
N ASP A 52 4.92 13.40 -5.71
CA ASP A 52 4.42 14.33 -6.71
C ASP A 52 3.29 15.24 -6.18
N HIS A 53 2.64 14.90 -5.05
CA HIS A 53 1.51 15.66 -4.48
C HIS A 53 1.79 16.34 -3.14
N HIS A 54 2.83 15.91 -2.42
CA HIS A 54 3.11 16.41 -1.07
C HIS A 54 4.55 16.92 -0.94
N PRO A 55 4.77 18.02 -0.19
CA PRO A 55 6.09 18.61 -0.02
C PRO A 55 7.09 17.64 0.61
N GLU A 56 8.34 17.74 0.19
CA GLU A 56 9.43 16.91 0.70
C GLU A 56 9.64 17.04 2.21
N SER A 57 9.42 18.23 2.77
CA SER A 57 9.59 18.51 4.20
C SER A 57 8.71 17.64 5.10
N MET A 58 7.59 17.13 4.59
CA MET A 58 6.70 16.25 5.35
C MET A 58 7.02 14.76 5.19
N ARG A 59 7.92 14.39 4.27
CA ARG A 59 8.15 12.98 3.91
C ARG A 59 9.30 12.39 4.72
N VAL A 60 8.99 11.39 5.54
CA VAL A 60 9.96 10.65 6.35
C VAL A 60 9.97 9.18 5.96
N PRO A 61 11.05 8.42 6.22
CA PRO A 61 11.04 6.97 6.01
C PRO A 61 9.83 6.33 6.72
N TYR A 62 9.03 5.58 5.97
CA TYR A 62 7.86 4.86 6.49
C TYR A 62 8.28 3.91 7.61
N ARG A 63 7.44 3.80 8.64
CA ARG A 63 7.62 2.88 9.76
C ARG A 63 6.31 2.15 10.02
N GLY A 64 6.37 0.84 10.06
CA GLY A 64 5.26 -0.06 10.35
C GLY A 64 5.73 -1.51 10.44
N LEU A 65 4.79 -2.43 10.65
CA LEU A 65 5.12 -3.84 10.82
C LEU A 65 5.93 -4.41 9.63
N SER A 66 5.60 -3.99 8.41
CA SER A 66 6.29 -4.41 7.19
C SER A 66 7.76 -3.95 7.15
N THR A 67 8.08 -2.77 7.68
CA THR A 67 9.49 -2.31 7.79
C THR A 67 10.21 -3.04 8.92
N ASP A 68 9.55 -3.27 10.05
CA ASP A 68 10.15 -3.97 11.21
C ASP A 68 10.46 -5.44 10.88
N MET A 69 9.66 -6.04 10.00
CA MET A 69 9.88 -7.37 9.45
C MET A 69 10.87 -7.41 8.27
N GLY A 70 11.40 -6.27 7.83
CA GLY A 70 12.40 -6.21 6.78
C GLY A 70 11.88 -6.51 5.36
N LEU A 71 10.58 -6.30 5.09
CA LEU A 71 10.02 -6.51 3.73
C LEU A 71 10.64 -5.53 2.73
N TYR A 72 11.01 -4.34 3.18
CA TYR A 72 11.71 -3.34 2.39
C TYR A 72 13.22 -3.46 2.62
N PRO A 73 14.05 -3.53 1.55
CA PRO A 73 15.48 -3.28 1.69
C PRO A 73 15.68 -1.90 2.32
N ALA A 74 16.66 -1.75 3.23
CA ALA A 74 16.87 -0.49 3.96
C ALA A 74 16.93 0.77 3.06
N ARG A 75 17.56 0.63 1.87
CA ARG A 75 17.66 1.68 0.84
C ARG A 75 16.40 1.91 -0.02
N ARG A 76 15.30 1.23 0.28
CA ARG A 76 14.05 1.17 -0.51
C ARG A 76 12.81 1.34 0.39
N ILE A 77 12.99 1.74 1.65
CA ILE A 77 11.87 2.10 2.52
C ILE A 77 11.20 3.37 1.94
N PRO A 78 9.90 3.34 1.61
CA PRO A 78 9.18 4.49 1.09
C PRO A 78 9.32 5.72 1.98
N ARG A 79 9.59 6.91 1.41
CA ARG A 79 9.51 8.18 2.14
C ARG A 79 8.12 8.81 1.95
N LEU A 80 7.31 8.82 3.00
CA LEU A 80 5.90 9.20 2.95
C LEU A 80 5.58 10.32 3.94
N CYS A 81 4.59 11.14 3.58
CA CYS A 81 3.94 12.02 4.55
C CYS A 81 3.02 11.20 5.48
N PRO A 82 2.61 11.75 6.64
CA PRO A 82 1.77 11.02 7.60
C PRO A 82 0.48 10.47 6.99
N ALA A 83 -0.16 11.24 6.09
CA ALA A 83 -1.39 10.81 5.43
C ALA A 83 -1.18 9.61 4.50
N CYS A 84 -0.17 9.65 3.63
CA CYS A 84 0.14 8.54 2.74
C CYS A 84 0.62 7.31 3.51
N ALA A 85 1.31 7.49 4.65
CA ALA A 85 1.69 6.40 5.53
C ALA A 85 0.47 5.67 6.13
N ALA A 86 -0.57 6.41 6.54
CA ALA A 86 -1.81 5.81 7.04
C ALA A 86 -2.52 4.95 5.98
N HIS A 87 -2.65 5.47 4.76
CA HIS A 87 -3.24 4.73 3.64
C HIS A 87 -2.42 3.47 3.26
N LEU A 88 -1.09 3.57 3.28
CA LEU A 88 -0.22 2.42 3.06
C LEU A 88 -0.47 1.36 4.14
N ARG A 89 -0.43 1.76 5.43
CA ARG A 89 -0.60 0.85 6.57
C ARG A 89 -1.95 0.10 6.51
N TYR A 90 -3.03 0.79 6.15
CA TYR A 90 -4.33 0.16 5.94
C TYR A 90 -4.31 -0.86 4.79
N GLY A 91 -3.75 -0.48 3.64
CA GLY A 91 -3.65 -1.34 2.47
C GLY A 91 -2.79 -2.59 2.71
N GLU A 92 -1.70 -2.46 3.47
CA GLU A 92 -0.85 -3.58 3.90
C GLU A 92 -1.63 -4.60 4.73
N ALA A 93 -2.35 -4.14 5.75
CA ALA A 93 -3.18 -5.00 6.61
C ALA A 93 -4.24 -5.75 5.79
N ARG A 94 -4.94 -5.05 4.90
CA ARG A 94 -5.97 -5.64 4.03
C ARG A 94 -5.38 -6.61 3.02
N ARG A 95 -4.20 -6.34 2.47
CA ARG A 95 -3.50 -7.28 1.60
C ARG A 95 -3.12 -8.55 2.37
N ALA A 96 -2.59 -8.43 3.59
CA ALA A 96 -2.28 -9.59 4.41
C ALA A 96 -3.54 -10.43 4.73
N LEU A 97 -4.63 -9.77 5.12
CA LEU A 97 -5.88 -10.40 5.56
C LEU A 97 -6.79 -10.89 4.43
N CYS A 98 -6.43 -10.68 3.16
CA CYS A 98 -7.24 -11.14 2.04
C CYS A 98 -7.42 -12.66 2.06
N THR A 99 -8.68 -13.10 2.04
CA THR A 99 -9.11 -14.51 2.14
C THR A 99 -9.32 -15.19 0.77
N ARG A 100 -9.10 -14.48 -0.34
CA ARG A 100 -9.32 -15.01 -1.69
C ARG A 100 -8.12 -15.84 -2.15
N GLU A 101 -8.40 -17.01 -2.72
CA GLU A 101 -7.42 -17.92 -3.32
C GLU A 101 -8.02 -18.52 -4.62
N PRO A 102 -7.38 -18.37 -5.80
CA PRO A 102 -6.23 -17.49 -6.05
C PRO A 102 -6.59 -16.03 -5.80
N ARG A 103 -5.63 -15.26 -5.30
CA ARG A 103 -5.84 -13.84 -4.97
C ARG A 103 -5.92 -12.98 -6.24
N PRO A 104 -7.07 -12.40 -6.59
CA PRO A 104 -7.17 -11.53 -7.76
C PRO A 104 -6.50 -10.18 -7.48
N SER A 105 -6.31 -9.38 -8.54
CA SER A 105 -5.99 -7.97 -8.37
C SER A 105 -7.11 -7.27 -7.58
N CYS A 106 -6.77 -6.34 -6.69
CA CYS A 106 -7.78 -5.58 -5.95
C CYS A 106 -8.70 -4.77 -6.87
N LYS A 107 -8.24 -4.45 -8.09
CA LYS A 107 -9.00 -3.76 -9.14
C LYS A 107 -10.12 -4.63 -9.71
N THR A 108 -9.88 -5.93 -9.90
CA THR A 108 -10.82 -6.88 -10.52
C THR A 108 -11.53 -7.78 -9.50
N CYS A 109 -11.31 -7.57 -8.20
CA CYS A 109 -11.92 -8.38 -7.17
C CYS A 109 -13.44 -8.16 -7.11
N ALA A 110 -14.22 -9.24 -7.20
CA ALA A 110 -15.68 -9.16 -7.16
C ALA A 110 -16.26 -8.63 -5.83
N VAL A 111 -15.52 -8.77 -4.73
CA VAL A 111 -15.91 -8.29 -3.39
C VAL A 111 -14.77 -7.47 -2.80
N HIS A 112 -14.98 -6.17 -2.63
CA HIS A 112 -13.95 -5.26 -2.10
C HIS A 112 -14.00 -5.19 -0.57
N CYS A 113 -12.84 -5.31 0.08
CA CYS A 113 -12.69 -5.24 1.53
C CYS A 113 -12.24 -3.85 2.05
N TYR A 114 -12.02 -2.91 1.14
CA TYR A 114 -11.70 -1.52 1.49
C TYR A 114 -12.96 -0.76 1.88
N THR A 115 -12.83 0.22 2.78
CA THR A 115 -13.88 1.22 2.95
C THR A 115 -14.02 2.01 1.64
N PRO A 116 -15.18 2.63 1.37
CA PRO A 116 -15.37 3.42 0.16
C PRO A 116 -14.30 4.50 -0.04
N GLU A 117 -13.89 5.16 1.05
CA GLU A 117 -12.89 6.23 1.05
C GLU A 117 -11.49 5.69 0.73
N GLU A 118 -11.11 4.58 1.36
CA GLU A 118 -9.84 3.90 1.08
C GLU A 118 -9.81 3.40 -0.35
N ARG A 119 -10.91 2.81 -0.83
CA ARG A 119 -10.99 2.32 -2.20
C ARG A 119 -10.76 3.45 -3.20
N ALA A 120 -11.40 4.60 -2.99
CA ALA A 120 -11.22 5.75 -3.86
C ALA A 120 -9.76 6.23 -3.87
N TRP A 121 -9.15 6.36 -2.68
CA TRP A 121 -7.74 6.79 -2.57
C TRP A 121 -6.77 5.79 -3.20
N GLN A 122 -6.95 4.49 -2.95
CA GLN A 122 -6.10 3.43 -3.50
C GLN A 122 -6.22 3.39 -5.03
N GLN A 123 -7.43 3.56 -5.58
CA GLN A 123 -7.62 3.64 -7.02
C GLN A 123 -6.95 4.87 -7.64
N GLU A 124 -7.12 6.05 -7.03
CA GLU A 124 -6.50 7.29 -7.49
C GLU A 124 -4.97 7.19 -7.48
N SER A 125 -4.40 6.78 -6.34
CA SER A 125 -2.95 6.67 -6.18
C SER A 125 -2.34 5.63 -7.11
N MET A 126 -2.95 4.45 -7.25
CA MET A 126 -2.48 3.40 -8.17
C MET A 126 -2.62 3.81 -9.64
N ALA A 127 -3.72 4.47 -10.03
CA ALA A 127 -3.91 4.95 -11.40
C ALA A 127 -2.85 6.00 -11.79
N TYR A 128 -2.50 6.88 -10.85
CA TYR A 128 -1.45 7.87 -11.04
C TYR A 128 -0.05 7.25 -11.09
N ALA A 129 0.27 6.40 -10.11
CA ALA A 129 1.61 5.87 -9.90
C ALA A 129 1.97 4.75 -10.89
N GLY A 130 1.00 3.94 -11.33
CA GLY A 130 1.24 2.76 -12.18
C GLY A 130 2.08 3.04 -13.43
N PRO A 131 1.68 3.98 -14.30
CA PRO A 131 2.48 4.35 -15.48
C PRO A 131 3.84 4.96 -15.14
N ARG A 132 3.94 5.66 -14.01
CA ARG A 132 5.15 6.37 -13.56
C ARG A 132 6.17 5.46 -12.89
N ALA A 133 5.74 4.31 -12.36
CA ALA A 133 6.61 3.38 -11.66
C ALA A 133 7.72 2.78 -12.54
N ILE A 134 7.52 2.76 -13.87
CA ILE A 134 8.56 2.38 -14.85
C ILE A 134 9.75 3.35 -14.79
N PHE A 135 9.49 4.66 -14.65
CA PHE A 135 10.53 5.69 -14.73
C PHE A 135 11.12 6.08 -13.36
N ARG A 136 10.49 5.68 -12.25
CA ARG A 136 10.86 6.04 -10.88
C ARG A 136 11.68 4.96 -10.15
N GLY A 137 12.44 4.14 -10.88
CA GLY A 137 13.28 3.08 -10.29
C GLY A 137 12.51 1.87 -9.73
N GLN A 138 11.19 1.80 -9.95
CA GLN A 138 10.31 0.68 -9.57
C GLN A 138 9.90 -0.20 -10.76
N ALA A 139 10.61 -0.08 -11.90
CA ALA A 139 10.22 -0.68 -13.17
C ALA A 139 9.95 -2.19 -13.12
N ARG A 140 10.79 -2.95 -12.41
CA ARG A 140 10.64 -4.42 -12.29
C ARG A 140 9.33 -4.81 -11.58
N ASN A 141 8.95 -4.07 -10.54
CA ASN A 141 7.71 -4.32 -9.81
C ASN A 141 6.50 -3.85 -10.62
N ALA A 142 6.60 -2.68 -11.28
CA ALA A 142 5.55 -2.14 -12.13
C ALA A 142 5.20 -3.06 -13.31
N ILE A 143 6.20 -3.51 -14.08
CA ILE A 143 6.00 -4.39 -15.24
C ILE A 143 5.35 -5.71 -14.81
N ARG A 144 5.83 -6.32 -13.72
CA ARG A 144 5.25 -7.57 -13.23
C ARG A 144 3.80 -7.39 -12.74
N HIS A 145 3.53 -6.32 -12.00
CA HIS A 145 2.18 -6.02 -11.53
C HIS A 145 1.21 -5.80 -12.69
N LEU A 146 1.65 -5.09 -13.75
CA LEU A 146 0.86 -4.92 -14.97
C LEU A 146 0.57 -6.27 -15.65
N LEU A 147 1.56 -7.17 -15.73
CA LEU A 147 1.37 -8.50 -16.30
C LEU A 147 0.42 -9.38 -15.45
N GLN A 148 0.52 -9.34 -14.13
CA GLN A 148 -0.41 -10.05 -13.23
C GLN A 148 -1.84 -9.52 -13.38
N THR A 149 -2.00 -8.19 -13.44
CA THR A 149 -3.31 -7.55 -13.62
C THR A 149 -3.94 -7.86 -14.98
N ARG A 150 -3.13 -8.09 -16.04
CA ARG A 150 -3.63 -8.52 -17.36
C ARG A 150 -4.00 -10.01 -17.43
N ARG A 151 -3.46 -10.84 -16.54
CA ARG A 151 -3.69 -12.29 -16.49
C ARG A 151 -4.81 -12.70 -15.52
N SER A 152 -5.23 -11.79 -14.64
CA SER A 152 -6.31 -11.97 -13.65
C SER A 152 -7.59 -11.32 -14.15
#